data_AF-A0A350D5S8-F1
#
_entry.id   AF-A0A350D5S8-F1
#
_cell.length_a   1.000
_cell.length_b   1.000
_cell.length_c   1.000
_cell.angle_alpha   90.00
_cell.angle_beta   90.00
_cell.angle_gamma   90.00
#
_symmetry.space_group_name_H-M   'P 1'
#
loop_
_entity.id
_entity.type
_entity.pdbx_description
1 polymer ?
#
loop_
_entity_poly.entity_id
_entity_poly.type
_entity_poly.pdbx_seq_one_letter_code
_entity_poly.pdbx_strand_id
1 'polypeptide(L)'
;MKRYSWPFCLVKLFALLIIFGLSQDRWLEAQLPTGQYLEESPLGSWNQFGLDSAATLGTGFSQLTLAQNSQAIFSNPALLSSLKPGRLTINSGFNQTQLFDFWLVNTGVISTDSNLTYRGLEINYLGFNYNLGKFSLALAWAQTENYGRPSIDYRYVENEVLYDRMRLRQSGQLRAFSLALARKINPRLRLGLSLVFLTGKIERELEEDWPQDGTSMTDNRRQKITGFYPVVGLEYVASSRLSLGFSFTPPYQRKINSQSFLSYASAETEISFEGQADDRASQPLVMGAGLRYRLKDNLNLCLESRYFAWNHYSYSYFGENLKRDFRAIIDLS
;
A
#
# COMPACT_ATOMS: atom_id res chain seq x y z
N MET A 1 -42.91 -22.66 21.08
CA MET A 1 -42.08 -21.43 21.09
C MET A 1 -41.05 -21.49 19.96
N LYS A 2 -41.23 -20.69 18.90
CA LYS A 2 -40.26 -20.60 17.80
C LYS A 2 -39.03 -19.82 18.29
N ARG A 3 -37.88 -20.50 18.46
CA ARG A 3 -36.59 -19.85 18.68
C ARG A 3 -36.20 -19.11 17.40
N TYR A 4 -36.37 -17.80 17.38
CA TYR A 4 -35.80 -16.95 16.34
C TYR A 4 -34.27 -17.04 16.40
N SER A 5 -33.66 -17.57 15.36
CA SER A 5 -32.22 -17.66 15.19
C SER A 5 -31.65 -16.25 14.91
N TRP A 6 -31.20 -15.59 15.97
CA TRP A 6 -30.41 -14.35 15.91
C TRP A 6 -29.30 -14.29 14.83
N PRO A 7 -28.55 -15.36 14.47
CA PRO A 7 -27.53 -15.26 13.42
C PRO A 7 -28.09 -14.94 12.02
N PHE A 8 -29.38 -15.17 11.76
CA PHE A 8 -29.98 -14.95 10.45
C PHE A 8 -30.26 -13.46 10.15
N CYS A 9 -30.51 -12.67 11.19
CA CYS A 9 -30.76 -11.23 11.05
C CYS A 9 -29.48 -10.44 10.76
N LEU A 10 -28.38 -10.79 11.44
CA LEU A 10 -27.07 -10.15 11.24
C LEU A 10 -26.53 -10.38 9.83
N VAL A 11 -26.66 -11.61 9.30
CA VAL A 11 -26.23 -11.93 7.92
C VAL A 11 -27.03 -11.15 6.88
N LYS A 12 -28.34 -10.98 7.09
CA LYS A 12 -29.19 -10.17 6.20
C LYS A 12 -28.83 -8.69 6.26
N LEU A 13 -28.61 -8.14 7.45
CA LEU A 13 -28.18 -6.74 7.62
C LEU A 13 -26.83 -6.50 6.93
N PHE A 14 -25.90 -7.45 7.07
CA PHE A 14 -24.58 -7.38 6.45
C PHE A 14 -24.64 -7.43 4.92
N ALA A 15 -25.45 -8.34 4.36
CA ALA A 15 -25.69 -8.41 2.92
C ALA A 15 -26.38 -7.15 2.39
N LEU A 16 -27.32 -6.57 3.15
CA LEU A 16 -28.02 -5.35 2.76
C LEU A 16 -27.11 -4.12 2.73
N LEU A 17 -26.16 -4.02 3.68
CA LEU A 17 -25.14 -2.96 3.70
C LEU A 17 -24.18 -3.05 2.51
N ILE A 18 -23.79 -4.27 2.10
CA ILE A 18 -22.97 -4.48 0.90
C ILE A 18 -23.74 -4.06 -0.35
N ILE A 19 -25.02 -4.44 -0.48
CA ILE A 19 -25.86 -4.08 -1.63
C ILE A 19 -26.15 -2.58 -1.69
N PHE A 20 -26.39 -1.91 -0.55
CA PHE A 20 -26.55 -0.45 -0.51
C PHE A 20 -25.24 0.31 -0.78
N GLY A 21 -24.08 -0.28 -0.46
CA GLY A 21 -22.77 0.23 -0.87
C GLY A 21 -22.55 0.14 -2.37
N LEU A 22 -23.08 -0.91 -3.03
CA LEU A 22 -22.99 -1.15 -4.47
C LEU A 22 -23.84 -0.19 -5.33
N SER A 23 -24.89 0.44 -4.79
CA SER A 23 -25.88 1.19 -5.56
C SER A 23 -25.64 2.70 -5.64
N GLN A 24 -24.42 3.15 -5.34
CA GLN A 24 -24.07 4.57 -5.39
C GLN A 24 -23.11 4.77 -6.58
N ASP A 25 -23.50 5.58 -7.57
CA ASP A 25 -22.72 5.79 -8.80
C ASP A 25 -21.48 6.69 -8.62
N ARG A 26 -21.24 7.23 -7.42
CA ARG A 26 -20.17 8.22 -7.13
C ARG A 26 -18.79 7.63 -6.81
N TRP A 27 -18.59 6.32 -6.94
CA TRP A 27 -17.43 5.61 -6.37
C TRP A 27 -16.29 5.36 -7.36
N LEU A 28 -16.41 5.75 -8.62
CA LEU A 28 -15.47 5.40 -9.69
C LEU A 28 -14.63 6.57 -10.25
N GLU A 29 -14.72 7.78 -9.68
CA GLU A 29 -13.81 8.86 -10.05
C GLU A 29 -12.44 8.61 -9.43
N ALA A 30 -11.38 8.62 -10.26
CA ALA A 30 -10.02 8.61 -9.77
C ALA A 30 -9.80 9.82 -8.86
N GLN A 31 -9.52 9.58 -7.58
CA GLN A 31 -9.33 10.63 -6.58
C GLN A 31 -7.92 11.24 -6.63
N LEU A 32 -7.23 11.14 -7.76
CA LEU A 32 -5.87 11.61 -7.94
C LEU A 32 -5.87 12.90 -8.77
N PRO A 33 -6.09 14.07 -8.15
CA PRO A 33 -5.73 15.34 -8.75
C PRO A 33 -4.25 15.35 -9.15
N THR A 34 -4.05 15.52 -10.45
CA THR A 34 -2.90 16.15 -11.08
C THR A 34 -2.20 17.16 -10.14
N GLY A 35 -0.91 16.94 -9.88
CA GLY A 35 -0.06 17.87 -9.12
C GLY A 35 -0.06 17.73 -7.59
N GLN A 36 -0.83 16.80 -7.00
CA GLN A 36 -0.97 16.74 -5.53
C GLN A 36 -0.20 15.58 -4.83
N TYR A 37 0.35 14.55 -5.51
CA TYR A 37 0.65 13.26 -4.83
C TYR A 37 1.85 12.41 -5.26
N LEU A 38 2.69 12.81 -6.22
CA LEU A 38 3.51 11.79 -6.91
C LEU A 38 4.74 11.33 -6.13
N GLU A 39 5.39 12.16 -5.34
CA GLU A 39 6.64 11.71 -4.71
C GLU A 39 6.37 10.69 -3.61
N GLU A 40 5.31 10.92 -2.82
CA GLU A 40 4.94 10.08 -1.67
C GLU A 40 3.98 8.94 -2.01
N SER A 41 3.30 8.98 -3.17
CA SER A 41 2.41 7.89 -3.58
C SER A 41 3.22 6.74 -4.19
N PRO A 42 3.18 5.54 -3.58
CA PRO A 42 3.64 4.35 -4.25
C PRO A 42 2.69 3.97 -5.39
N LEU A 43 3.27 3.38 -6.44
CA LEU A 43 2.53 2.99 -7.61
C LEU A 43 1.97 1.59 -7.42
N GLY A 44 0.65 1.46 -7.53
CA GLY A 44 -0.04 0.17 -7.42
C GLY A 44 -0.22 -0.36 -5.99
N SER A 45 0.27 0.34 -4.95
CA SER A 45 0.02 -0.03 -3.54
C SER A 45 -0.82 0.98 -2.75
N TRP A 46 -1.35 2.02 -3.41
CA TRP A 46 -2.38 2.89 -2.85
C TRP A 46 -3.69 2.09 -2.78
N ASN A 47 -4.20 1.81 -1.58
CA ASN A 47 -5.37 0.93 -1.30
C ASN A 47 -5.08 -0.57 -1.16
N GLN A 48 -3.86 -0.98 -0.83
CA GLN A 48 -3.60 -2.37 -0.50
C GLN A 48 -4.10 -2.73 0.91
N PHE A 49 -4.89 -3.80 1.01
CA PHE A 49 -5.23 -4.43 2.27
C PHE A 49 -4.26 -5.58 2.54
N GLY A 50 -3.43 -5.49 3.58
CA GLY A 50 -2.40 -6.50 3.82
C GLY A 50 -1.31 -6.51 2.74
N LEU A 51 -1.08 -7.67 2.09
CA LEU A 51 -0.05 -7.84 1.07
C LEU A 51 -0.57 -8.57 -0.16
N ASP A 52 -0.15 -8.09 -1.32
CA ASP A 52 -0.42 -8.73 -2.60
C ASP A 52 0.59 -9.85 -2.87
N SER A 53 0.08 -11.04 -3.13
CA SER A 53 0.87 -12.24 -3.41
C SER A 53 0.20 -13.09 -4.47
N ALA A 54 0.92 -14.08 -4.99
CA ALA A 54 0.34 -15.03 -5.93
C ALA A 54 -0.94 -15.69 -5.38
N ALA A 55 -0.98 -15.93 -4.07
CA ALA A 55 -2.09 -16.59 -3.42
C ALA A 55 -3.30 -15.65 -3.26
N THR A 56 -3.07 -14.37 -2.92
CA THR A 56 -4.16 -13.39 -2.79
C THR A 56 -4.70 -13.00 -4.16
N LEU A 57 -3.82 -12.75 -5.15
CA LEU A 57 -4.19 -12.49 -6.53
C LEU A 57 -5.03 -13.64 -7.11
N GLY A 58 -4.60 -14.89 -6.89
CA GLY A 58 -5.31 -16.08 -7.36
C GLY A 58 -6.70 -16.29 -6.74
N THR A 59 -7.04 -15.56 -5.68
CA THR A 59 -8.37 -15.60 -5.04
C THR A 59 -9.12 -14.28 -5.12
N GLY A 60 -8.81 -13.44 -6.11
CA GLY A 60 -9.47 -12.15 -6.28
C GLY A 60 -9.27 -11.25 -5.07
N PHE A 61 -8.08 -11.29 -4.46
CA PHE A 61 -7.70 -10.59 -3.24
C PHE A 61 -8.37 -11.07 -1.95
N SER A 62 -9.10 -12.19 -1.88
CA SER A 62 -9.66 -12.66 -0.58
C SER A 62 -8.56 -12.91 0.48
N GLN A 63 -8.57 -12.10 1.54
CA GLN A 63 -7.51 -11.99 2.56
C GLN A 63 -8.05 -11.94 4.00
N LEU A 64 -9.35 -11.68 4.19
CA LEU A 64 -9.99 -11.53 5.50
C LEU A 64 -10.56 -12.83 6.03
N THR A 65 -10.92 -13.76 5.15
CA THR A 65 -11.66 -14.98 5.52
C THR A 65 -10.95 -16.28 5.15
N LEU A 66 -10.01 -16.23 4.21
CA LEU A 66 -9.31 -17.39 3.69
C LEU A 66 -7.88 -17.47 4.22
N ALA A 67 -7.61 -18.45 5.09
CA ALA A 67 -6.27 -18.70 5.63
C ALA A 67 -5.41 -19.46 4.60
N GLN A 68 -4.71 -18.75 3.73
CA GLN A 68 -3.90 -19.38 2.68
C GLN A 68 -2.49 -19.73 3.16
N ASN A 69 -1.80 -18.74 3.75
CA ASN A 69 -0.41 -18.82 4.17
C ASN A 69 -0.13 -17.79 5.30
N SER A 70 1.12 -17.63 5.73
CA SER A 70 1.49 -16.74 6.83
C SER A 70 1.32 -15.24 6.52
N GLN A 71 1.02 -14.84 5.28
CA GLN A 71 0.76 -13.43 4.91
C GLN A 71 -0.47 -12.85 5.59
N ALA A 72 -1.37 -13.71 6.09
CA ALA A 72 -2.50 -13.28 6.93
C ALA A 72 -2.05 -12.45 8.15
N ILE A 73 -0.77 -12.50 8.52
CA ILE A 73 -0.14 -11.62 9.52
C ILE A 73 -0.36 -10.12 9.24
N PHE A 74 -0.47 -9.72 7.97
CA PHE A 74 -0.67 -8.33 7.56
C PHE A 74 -2.12 -7.97 7.25
N SER A 75 -3.00 -8.96 7.03
CA SER A 75 -4.42 -8.73 6.68
C SER A 75 -5.37 -9.07 7.82
N ASN A 76 -5.43 -10.34 8.26
CA ASN A 76 -6.24 -10.81 9.38
C ASN A 76 -5.45 -11.85 10.19
N PRO A 77 -4.71 -11.44 11.23
CA PRO A 77 -3.85 -12.35 11.98
C PRO A 77 -4.61 -13.48 12.70
N ALA A 78 -5.92 -13.39 12.91
CA ALA A 78 -6.69 -14.49 13.51
C ALA A 78 -6.65 -15.79 12.67
N LEU A 79 -6.52 -15.63 11.34
CA LEU A 79 -6.44 -16.73 10.38
C LEU A 79 -5.18 -17.57 10.52
N LEU A 80 -4.12 -17.06 11.15
CA LEU A 80 -2.89 -17.82 11.42
C LEU A 80 -3.17 -19.12 12.17
N SER A 81 -4.18 -19.09 13.06
CA SER A 81 -4.58 -20.25 13.84
C SER A 81 -5.26 -21.37 13.02
N SER A 82 -5.69 -21.05 11.80
CA SER A 82 -6.27 -21.99 10.83
C SER A 82 -5.21 -22.63 9.93
N LEU A 83 -3.96 -22.16 9.96
CA LEU A 83 -2.86 -22.74 9.19
C LEU A 83 -2.32 -24.03 9.82
N LYS A 84 -1.59 -24.81 9.02
CA LYS A 84 -0.76 -25.90 9.54
C LYS A 84 0.43 -25.32 10.33
N PRO A 85 0.90 -25.98 11.41
CA PRO A 85 2.10 -25.55 12.14
C PRO A 85 3.36 -25.64 11.26
N GLY A 86 4.33 -24.76 11.50
CA GLY A 86 5.67 -24.86 10.91
C GLY A 86 5.72 -24.53 9.42
N ARG A 87 4.97 -23.52 8.97
CA ARG A 87 4.91 -23.15 7.55
C ARG A 87 5.85 -21.99 7.28
N LEU A 88 6.77 -22.19 6.34
CA LEU A 88 7.53 -21.13 5.70
C LEU A 88 6.82 -20.73 4.41
N THR A 89 6.68 -19.43 4.18
CA THR A 89 6.11 -18.85 2.97
C THR A 89 7.08 -17.85 2.39
N ILE A 90 7.34 -17.97 1.10
CA ILE A 90 8.17 -17.06 0.31
C ILE A 90 7.30 -16.62 -0.86
N ASN A 91 7.26 -15.32 -1.14
CA ASN A 91 6.63 -14.79 -2.35
C ASN A 91 7.62 -13.90 -3.08
N SER A 92 7.65 -14.07 -4.39
CA SER A 92 8.26 -13.14 -5.33
C SER A 92 7.20 -12.64 -6.29
N GLY A 93 7.43 -11.46 -6.84
CA GLY A 93 6.54 -10.80 -7.77
C GLY A 93 7.31 -10.14 -8.90
N PHE A 94 6.61 -9.94 -10.00
CA PHE A 94 7.03 -9.07 -11.08
C PHE A 94 6.08 -7.88 -11.09
N ASN A 95 6.62 -6.69 -10.88
CA ASN A 95 5.86 -5.44 -10.93
C ASN A 95 6.22 -4.68 -12.20
N GLN A 96 5.19 -4.15 -12.85
CA GLN A 96 5.33 -3.22 -13.96
C GLN A 96 4.52 -1.97 -13.65
N THR A 97 5.16 -0.81 -13.73
CA THR A 97 4.47 0.48 -13.70
C THR A 97 4.66 1.21 -15.01
N GLN A 98 3.60 1.85 -15.48
CA GLN A 98 3.61 2.69 -16.67
C GLN A 98 3.08 4.07 -16.35
N LEU A 99 3.77 5.10 -16.83
CA LEU A 99 3.38 6.51 -16.69
C LEU A 99 3.59 7.22 -18.03
N PHE A 100 2.70 8.15 -18.35
CA PHE A 100 2.87 9.10 -19.45
C PHE A 100 2.92 10.55 -18.95
N ASP A 101 2.29 10.85 -17.81
CA ASP A 101 2.38 12.16 -17.15
C ASP A 101 3.27 12.11 -15.90
N PHE A 102 4.15 13.09 -15.79
CA PHE A 102 5.10 13.28 -14.70
C PHE A 102 4.96 14.70 -14.18
N TRP A 103 4.74 14.85 -12.87
CA TRP A 103 4.78 16.17 -12.24
C TRP A 103 6.13 16.41 -11.61
N LEU A 104 6.71 17.54 -11.98
CA LEU A 104 7.88 18.11 -11.35
C LEU A 104 7.44 19.30 -10.50
N VAL A 105 7.98 19.40 -9.29
CA VAL A 105 7.70 20.55 -8.41
C VAL A 105 8.24 21.80 -9.10
N ASN A 106 7.42 22.85 -9.18
CA ASN A 106 7.71 24.15 -9.81
C ASN A 106 7.79 24.22 -11.35
N THR A 107 7.81 23.11 -12.09
CA THR A 107 7.88 23.11 -13.58
C THR A 107 6.63 22.58 -14.28
N GLY A 108 5.63 22.07 -13.53
CA GLY A 108 4.33 21.67 -14.08
C GLY A 108 4.25 20.19 -14.49
N VAL A 109 3.42 19.89 -15.49
CA VAL A 109 3.21 18.52 -16.01
C VAL A 109 4.11 18.31 -17.21
N ILE A 110 4.92 17.27 -17.17
CA ILE A 110 5.66 16.75 -18.31
C ILE A 110 4.94 15.52 -18.81
N SER A 111 4.55 15.54 -20.07
CA SER A 111 3.88 14.42 -20.73
C SER A 111 4.78 13.81 -21.79
N THR A 112 4.69 12.50 -21.97
CA THR A 112 5.39 11.76 -23.01
C THR A 112 4.40 11.24 -24.06
N ASP A 113 4.82 11.18 -25.32
CA ASP A 113 3.97 10.66 -26.42
C ASP A 113 3.57 9.19 -26.26
N SER A 114 4.23 8.47 -25.34
CA SER A 114 3.93 7.08 -25.02
C SER A 114 4.20 6.77 -23.55
N ASN A 115 3.64 5.66 -23.07
CA ASN A 115 3.86 5.19 -21.69
C ASN A 115 5.31 4.74 -21.49
N LEU A 116 6.05 5.47 -20.66
CA LEU A 116 7.31 5.00 -20.13
C LEU A 116 7.05 3.89 -19.11
N THR A 117 7.94 2.90 -19.08
CA THR A 117 7.72 1.67 -18.30
C THR A 117 8.87 1.43 -17.31
N TYR A 118 8.52 1.14 -16.07
CA TYR A 118 9.39 0.62 -15.03
C TYR A 118 9.03 -0.84 -14.75
N ARG A 119 10.03 -1.71 -14.64
CA ARG A 119 9.85 -3.15 -14.39
C ARG A 119 10.82 -3.60 -13.30
N GLY A 120 10.36 -4.48 -12.42
CA GLY A 120 11.19 -5.07 -11.39
C GLY A 120 10.74 -6.47 -11.00
N LEU A 121 11.70 -7.35 -10.81
CA LEU A 121 11.51 -8.61 -10.08
C LEU A 121 11.91 -8.38 -8.62
N GLU A 122 11.06 -8.81 -7.70
CA GLU A 122 11.29 -8.62 -6.27
C GLU A 122 10.87 -9.85 -5.47
N ILE A 123 11.62 -10.15 -4.42
CA ILE A 123 11.12 -10.96 -3.31
C ILE A 123 10.36 -10.00 -2.41
N ASN A 124 9.05 -10.12 -2.36
CA ASN A 124 8.19 -9.17 -1.64
C ASN A 124 7.68 -9.72 -0.31
N TYR A 125 7.89 -11.01 -0.01
CA TYR A 125 7.51 -11.60 1.27
C TYR A 125 8.38 -12.80 1.69
N LEU A 126 8.74 -12.83 2.97
CA LEU A 126 9.30 -13.99 3.67
C LEU A 126 8.64 -14.07 5.04
N GLY A 127 8.03 -15.20 5.38
CA GLY A 127 7.41 -15.32 6.70
C GLY A 127 7.23 -16.76 7.15
N PHE A 128 7.18 -16.92 8.46
CA PHE A 128 7.06 -18.20 9.12
C PHE A 128 5.92 -18.16 10.14
N ASN A 129 5.13 -19.24 10.22
CA ASN A 129 4.16 -19.43 11.31
C ASN A 129 4.35 -20.77 12.01
N TYR A 130 4.09 -20.76 13.32
CA TYR A 130 4.09 -21.94 14.17
C TYR A 130 2.87 -21.95 15.07
N ASN A 131 2.19 -23.09 15.12
CA ASN A 131 0.93 -23.24 15.85
C ASN A 131 1.15 -24.22 17.00
N LEU A 132 0.94 -23.75 18.24
CA LEU A 132 1.12 -24.51 19.47
C LEU A 132 -0.17 -24.49 20.29
N GLY A 133 -0.92 -25.59 20.24
CA GLY A 133 -2.20 -25.75 20.95
C GLY A 133 -3.22 -24.69 20.52
N LYS A 134 -3.60 -23.81 21.46
CA LYS A 134 -4.54 -22.70 21.22
C LYS A 134 -3.87 -21.45 20.65
N PHE A 135 -2.55 -21.40 20.61
CA PHE A 135 -1.78 -20.22 20.18
C PHE A 135 -1.13 -20.43 18.83
N SER A 136 -0.88 -19.33 18.12
CA SER A 136 -0.16 -19.31 16.87
C SER A 136 0.72 -18.09 16.84
N LEU A 137 2.00 -18.28 16.55
CA LEU A 137 3.01 -17.24 16.44
C LEU A 137 3.42 -17.13 14.98
N ALA A 138 3.61 -15.91 14.50
CA ALA A 138 4.14 -15.68 13.17
C ALA A 138 5.10 -14.50 13.17
N LEU A 139 6.12 -14.59 12.31
CA LEU A 139 7.06 -13.53 12.03
C LEU A 139 7.21 -13.38 10.51
N ALA A 140 7.31 -12.14 10.03
CA ALA A 140 7.44 -11.90 8.61
C ALA A 140 8.24 -10.63 8.31
N TRP A 141 8.90 -10.66 7.17
CA TRP A 141 9.39 -9.51 6.43
C TRP A 141 8.59 -9.39 5.13
N ALA A 142 8.28 -8.16 4.73
CA ALA A 142 7.63 -7.88 3.47
C ALA A 142 8.09 -6.56 2.87
N GLN A 143 8.02 -6.45 1.55
CA GLN A 143 8.04 -5.17 0.85
C GLN A 143 6.58 -4.77 0.62
N THR A 144 6.11 -3.72 1.30
CA THR A 144 4.71 -3.28 1.27
C THR A 144 4.44 -2.21 0.22
N GLU A 145 5.44 -1.40 -0.12
CA GLU A 145 5.28 -0.33 -1.12
C GLU A 145 6.51 -0.22 -2.01
N ASN A 146 6.30 0.16 -3.27
CA ASN A 146 7.34 0.44 -4.26
C ASN A 146 7.11 1.86 -4.81
N TYR A 147 8.13 2.70 -4.70
CA TYR A 147 8.11 4.11 -5.15
C TYR A 147 8.87 4.31 -6.47
N GLY A 148 9.33 3.23 -7.09
CA GLY A 148 10.01 3.24 -8.38
C GLY A 148 9.11 3.74 -9.49
N ARG A 149 9.59 4.73 -10.25
CA ARG A 149 8.90 5.31 -11.41
C ARG A 149 9.72 5.05 -12.68
N PRO A 150 9.08 4.99 -13.86
CA PRO A 150 9.81 5.09 -15.12
C PRO A 150 10.69 6.33 -15.13
N SER A 151 11.93 6.20 -15.58
CA SER A 151 12.84 7.33 -15.70
C SER A 151 12.60 8.11 -16.99
N ILE A 152 12.80 9.42 -16.95
CA ILE A 152 12.88 10.27 -18.15
C ILE A 152 14.36 10.49 -18.49
N ASP A 153 14.74 10.33 -19.75
CA ASP A 153 16.01 10.82 -20.34
C ASP A 153 15.63 11.53 -21.64
N TYR A 154 15.38 12.82 -21.55
CA TYR A 154 14.98 13.69 -22.65
C TYR A 154 16.18 14.47 -23.17
N ARG A 155 16.27 14.63 -24.50
CA ARG A 155 17.29 15.41 -25.17
C ARG A 155 16.68 16.15 -26.36
N TYR A 156 16.86 17.46 -26.39
CA TYR A 156 16.54 18.28 -27.55
C TYR A 156 17.82 18.58 -28.33
N VAL A 157 17.90 18.03 -29.55
CA VAL A 157 19.04 18.17 -30.44
C VAL A 157 18.56 18.76 -31.76
N GLU A 158 19.17 19.86 -32.18
CA GLU A 158 18.92 20.49 -33.48
C GLU A 158 20.26 20.74 -34.17
N ASN A 159 20.37 20.35 -35.45
CA ASN A 159 21.62 20.45 -36.23
C ASN A 159 22.85 19.84 -35.54
N GLU A 160 22.69 18.66 -34.92
CA GLU A 160 23.73 17.95 -34.13
C GLU A 160 24.20 18.67 -32.85
N VAL A 161 23.55 19.78 -32.48
CA VAL A 161 23.83 20.53 -31.26
C VAL A 161 22.80 20.19 -30.18
N LEU A 162 23.29 19.85 -28.97
CA LEU A 162 22.44 19.61 -27.81
C LEU A 162 22.07 20.94 -27.16
N TYR A 163 20.76 21.24 -27.13
CA TYR A 163 20.21 22.46 -26.54
C TYR A 163 19.68 22.23 -25.13
N ASP A 164 19.00 21.11 -24.90
CA ASP A 164 18.38 20.77 -23.61
C ASP A 164 18.58 19.28 -23.33
N ARG A 165 18.91 18.95 -22.08
CA ARG A 165 18.85 17.59 -21.55
C ARG A 165 18.15 17.62 -20.21
N MET A 166 17.15 16.75 -20.05
CA MET A 166 16.49 16.52 -18.77
C MET A 166 16.52 15.04 -18.40
N ARG A 167 16.88 14.73 -17.16
CA ARG A 167 16.81 13.39 -16.59
C ARG A 167 16.02 13.41 -15.30
N LEU A 168 15.04 12.52 -15.19
CA LEU A 168 14.27 12.30 -13.98
C LEU A 168 14.35 10.84 -13.58
N ARG A 169 14.72 10.58 -12.33
CA ARG A 169 14.73 9.25 -11.73
C ARG A 169 14.07 9.30 -10.37
N GLN A 170 13.26 8.29 -10.07
CA GLN A 170 12.72 8.07 -8.73
C GLN A 170 12.75 6.58 -8.41
N SER A 171 13.24 6.27 -7.21
CA SER A 171 13.29 4.92 -6.68
C SER A 171 12.97 4.92 -5.19
N GLY A 172 12.58 3.76 -4.67
CA GLY A 172 12.31 3.64 -3.26
C GLY A 172 11.47 2.41 -2.93
N GLN A 173 11.54 2.00 -1.68
CA GLN A 173 10.76 0.87 -1.16
C GLN A 173 10.38 1.13 0.29
N LEU A 174 9.19 0.67 0.67
CA LEU A 174 8.78 0.53 2.06
C LEU A 174 8.75 -0.95 2.42
N ARG A 175 9.37 -1.28 3.55
CA ARG A 175 9.44 -2.64 4.07
C ARG A 175 8.76 -2.70 5.42
N ALA A 176 8.16 -3.85 5.70
CA ALA A 176 7.48 -4.14 6.94
C ALA A 176 8.09 -5.37 7.62
N PHE A 177 8.34 -5.26 8.91
CA PHE A 177 8.65 -6.37 9.79
C PHE A 177 7.48 -6.57 10.73
N SER A 178 7.01 -7.80 10.86
CA SER A 178 5.82 -8.08 11.63
C SER A 178 6.00 -9.28 12.54
N LEU A 179 5.46 -9.15 13.75
CA LEU A 179 5.30 -10.21 14.74
C LEU A 179 3.83 -10.30 15.11
N ALA A 180 3.26 -11.51 15.06
CA ALA A 180 1.86 -11.71 15.43
C ALA A 180 1.64 -12.89 16.36
N LEU A 181 0.59 -12.74 17.15
CA LEU A 181 0.02 -13.75 18.01
C LEU A 181 -1.46 -13.92 17.67
N ALA A 182 -1.87 -15.15 17.41
CA ALA A 182 -3.27 -15.53 17.28
C ALA A 182 -3.65 -16.56 18.34
N ARG A 183 -4.90 -16.52 18.77
CA ARG A 183 -5.45 -17.42 19.79
C ARG A 183 -6.82 -17.97 19.37
N LYS A 184 -6.96 -19.29 19.42
CA LYS A 184 -8.25 -19.99 19.41
C LYS A 184 -8.89 -19.83 20.79
N ILE A 185 -9.88 -18.95 20.89
CA ILE A 185 -10.62 -18.73 22.14
C ILE A 185 -11.51 -19.94 22.41
N ASN A 186 -12.25 -20.36 21.40
CA ASN A 186 -13.10 -21.55 21.40
C ASN A 186 -13.21 -22.11 19.96
N PRO A 187 -13.96 -23.20 19.70
CA PRO A 187 -14.06 -23.76 18.35
C PRO A 187 -14.63 -22.80 17.29
N ARG A 188 -15.37 -21.76 17.72
CA ARG A 188 -16.02 -20.79 16.83
C ARG A 188 -15.28 -19.45 16.74
N LEU A 189 -14.52 -19.04 17.74
CA LEU A 189 -13.92 -17.71 17.79
C LEU A 189 -12.40 -17.76 17.87
N ARG A 190 -11.76 -17.00 16.98
CA ARG A 190 -10.32 -16.78 16.94
C ARG A 190 -10.05 -15.28 16.91
N LEU A 191 -9.00 -14.88 17.61
CA LEU A 191 -8.51 -13.51 17.65
C LEU A 191 -7.04 -13.50 17.25
N GLY A 192 -6.60 -12.41 16.64
CA GLY A 192 -5.20 -12.18 16.31
C GLY A 192 -4.81 -10.73 16.51
N LEU A 193 -3.55 -10.54 16.88
CA LEU A 193 -2.89 -9.24 16.93
C LEU A 193 -1.55 -9.38 16.23
N SER A 194 -1.28 -8.45 15.33
CA SER A 194 0.00 -8.29 14.65
C SER A 194 0.55 -6.92 14.98
N LEU A 195 1.85 -6.83 15.26
CA LEU A 195 2.57 -5.57 15.41
C LEU A 195 3.47 -5.42 14.20
N VAL A 196 3.33 -4.31 13.49
CA VAL A 196 4.04 -4.04 12.23
C VAL A 196 4.94 -2.84 12.39
N PHE A 197 6.23 -3.02 12.09
CA PHE A 197 7.22 -1.96 12.02
C PHE A 197 7.58 -1.68 10.56
N LEU A 198 7.52 -0.42 10.16
CA LEU A 198 7.82 0.04 8.81
C LEU A 198 9.17 0.73 8.76
N THR A 199 9.92 0.47 7.70
CA THR A 199 11.15 1.18 7.36
C THR A 199 11.33 1.24 5.85
N GLY A 200 11.77 2.37 5.33
CA GLY A 200 11.89 2.56 3.90
C GLY A 200 12.60 3.84 3.51
N LYS A 201 12.73 4.03 2.21
CA LYS A 201 13.27 5.26 1.64
C LYS A 201 12.67 5.58 0.29
N ILE A 202 12.67 6.86 -0.05
CA ILE A 202 12.40 7.41 -1.38
C ILE A 202 13.59 8.27 -1.77
N GLU A 203 14.08 8.09 -2.98
CA GLU A 203 15.18 8.85 -3.57
C GLU A 203 14.73 9.33 -4.95
N ARG A 204 14.87 10.63 -5.20
CA ARG A 204 14.52 11.30 -6.44
C ARG A 204 15.65 12.20 -6.88
N GLU A 205 15.94 12.16 -8.17
CA GLU A 205 17.00 12.92 -8.83
C GLU A 205 16.41 13.52 -10.10
N LEU A 206 16.56 14.84 -10.23
CA LEU A 206 16.24 15.61 -11.41
C LEU A 206 17.51 16.36 -11.83
N GLU A 207 17.95 16.15 -13.06
CA GLU A 207 19.03 16.90 -13.70
C GLU A 207 18.45 17.60 -14.93
N GLU A 208 18.68 18.91 -15.06
CA GLU A 208 18.36 19.68 -16.26
C GLU A 208 19.62 20.43 -16.70
N ASP A 209 19.97 20.33 -17.98
CA ASP A 209 21.14 21.01 -18.55
C ASP A 209 20.73 21.74 -19.83
N TRP A 210 21.18 22.99 -19.95
CA TRP A 210 21.13 23.80 -21.16
C TRP A 210 22.56 24.14 -21.60
N PRO A 211 23.24 23.23 -22.33
CA PRO A 211 24.67 23.36 -22.60
C PRO A 211 25.03 24.61 -23.39
N GLN A 212 24.15 25.09 -24.27
CA GLN A 212 24.38 26.32 -25.03
C GLN A 212 24.41 27.57 -24.15
N ASP A 213 23.60 27.56 -23.09
CA ASP A 213 23.52 28.64 -22.11
C ASP A 213 24.54 28.46 -20.97
N GLY A 214 25.35 27.39 -21.02
CA GLY A 214 26.27 27.02 -19.94
C GLY A 214 25.57 26.81 -18.60
N THR A 215 24.28 26.46 -18.62
CA THR A 215 23.42 26.42 -17.43
C THR A 215 23.06 24.98 -17.08
N SER A 216 23.06 24.65 -15.78
CA SER A 216 22.60 23.36 -15.27
C SER A 216 21.88 23.49 -13.94
N MET A 217 20.96 22.57 -13.69
CA MET A 217 20.20 22.44 -12.47
C MET A 217 20.22 20.98 -11.99
N THR A 218 20.39 20.80 -10.69
CA THR A 218 20.24 19.49 -10.03
C THR A 218 19.32 19.62 -8.83
N ASP A 219 18.26 18.83 -8.77
CA ASP A 219 17.37 18.68 -7.60
C ASP A 219 17.37 17.22 -7.14
N ASN A 220 17.97 17.02 -5.96
CA ASN A 220 18.07 15.73 -5.30
C ASN A 220 17.23 15.73 -4.03
N ARG A 221 16.31 14.78 -3.92
CA ARG A 221 15.45 14.63 -2.74
C ARG A 221 15.55 13.22 -2.19
N ARG A 222 15.65 13.12 -0.87
CA ARG A 222 15.74 11.87 -0.15
C ARG A 222 14.86 11.89 1.07
N GLN A 223 14.06 10.85 1.24
CA GLN A 223 13.17 10.68 2.39
C GLN A 223 13.43 9.33 3.04
N LYS A 224 13.67 9.30 4.34
CA LYS A 224 13.74 8.06 5.15
C LYS A 224 12.46 7.92 5.93
N ILE A 225 11.76 6.80 5.74
CA ILE A 225 10.43 6.57 6.28
C ILE A 225 10.51 5.53 7.39
N THR A 226 9.88 5.81 8.53
CA THR A 226 9.66 4.82 9.60
C THR A 226 8.22 4.89 10.10
N GLY A 227 7.71 3.79 10.67
CA GLY A 227 6.36 3.77 11.21
C GLY A 227 6.08 2.53 12.03
N PHE A 228 4.96 2.56 12.75
CA PHE A 228 4.51 1.43 13.53
C PHE A 228 2.98 1.41 13.60
N TYR A 229 2.39 0.23 13.46
CA TYR A 229 0.96 0.06 13.64
C TYR A 229 0.61 -1.39 14.04
N PRO A 230 -0.47 -1.59 14.80
CA PRO A 230 -1.04 -2.91 15.01
C PRO A 230 -2.04 -3.27 13.90
N VAL A 231 -2.22 -4.57 13.66
CA VAL A 231 -3.36 -5.12 12.92
C VAL A 231 -4.10 -6.07 13.85
N VAL A 232 -5.40 -5.84 14.03
CA VAL A 232 -6.26 -6.68 14.86
C VAL A 232 -7.14 -7.52 13.94
N GLY A 233 -7.17 -8.82 14.19
CA GLY A 233 -7.93 -9.79 13.39
C GLY A 233 -8.93 -10.57 14.24
N LEU A 234 -10.04 -10.93 13.62
CA LEU A 234 -11.07 -11.80 14.18
C LEU A 234 -11.56 -12.78 13.11
N GLU A 235 -11.76 -14.04 13.50
CA GLU A 235 -12.46 -15.02 12.70
C GLU A 235 -13.57 -15.66 13.55
N TYR A 236 -14.79 -15.69 13.00
CA TYR A 236 -15.94 -16.36 13.59
C TYR A 236 -16.45 -17.48 12.67
N VAL A 237 -16.36 -18.73 13.13
CA VAL A 237 -16.88 -19.91 12.46
C VAL A 237 -18.34 -20.12 12.89
N ALA A 238 -19.27 -19.61 12.09
CA ALA A 238 -20.70 -19.70 12.35
C ALA A 238 -21.22 -21.13 12.16
N SER A 239 -20.68 -21.87 11.19
CA SER A 239 -20.98 -23.29 10.95
C SER A 239 -19.79 -23.99 10.28
N SER A 240 -19.90 -25.29 10.01
CA SER A 240 -18.89 -26.01 9.22
C SER A 240 -18.71 -25.47 7.80
N ARG A 241 -19.70 -24.72 7.28
CA ARG A 241 -19.67 -24.13 5.93
C ARG A 241 -19.50 -22.62 5.91
N LEU A 242 -19.80 -21.91 6.99
CA LEU A 242 -19.81 -20.45 7.02
C LEU A 242 -18.82 -19.93 8.05
N SER A 243 -17.90 -19.08 7.58
CA SER A 243 -16.98 -18.30 8.42
C SER A 243 -17.11 -16.82 8.09
N LEU A 244 -16.92 -15.98 9.10
CA LEU A 244 -16.85 -14.53 8.98
C LEU A 244 -15.45 -14.09 9.41
N GLY A 245 -14.91 -13.10 8.73
CA GLY A 245 -13.64 -12.47 9.06
C GLY A 245 -13.84 -10.99 9.29
N PHE A 246 -13.11 -10.43 10.24
CA PHE A 246 -13.02 -9.00 10.46
C PHE A 246 -11.57 -8.64 10.76
N SER A 247 -11.13 -7.49 10.28
CA SER A 247 -9.83 -6.95 10.61
C SER A 247 -9.85 -5.43 10.65
N PHE A 248 -8.94 -4.88 11.44
CA PHE A 248 -8.86 -3.48 11.79
C PHE A 248 -7.40 -3.06 11.96
N THR A 249 -7.02 -2.01 11.25
CA THR A 249 -5.76 -1.29 11.40
C THR A 249 -6.09 0.15 11.80
N PRO A 250 -5.75 0.58 13.03
CA PRO A 250 -6.02 1.94 13.45
C PRO A 250 -5.20 2.94 12.62
N PRO A 251 -5.62 4.22 12.55
CA PRO A 251 -4.78 5.28 12.02
C PRO A 251 -3.41 5.28 12.71
N TYR A 252 -2.37 5.56 11.94
CA TYR A 252 -1.00 5.62 12.45
C TYR A 252 -0.21 6.69 11.72
N GLN A 253 0.93 7.08 12.29
CA GLN A 253 1.81 8.05 11.67
C GLN A 253 3.08 7.37 11.15
N ARG A 254 3.48 7.73 9.93
CA ARG A 254 4.83 7.52 9.43
C ARG A 254 5.64 8.77 9.72
N LYS A 255 6.83 8.60 10.28
CA LYS A 255 7.83 9.66 10.44
C LYS A 255 8.76 9.65 9.25
N ILE A 256 9.05 10.82 8.71
CA ILE A 256 9.76 10.96 7.44
C ILE A 256 10.85 12.00 7.62
N ASN A 257 12.11 11.58 7.53
CA ASN A 257 13.24 12.50 7.59
C ASN A 257 13.61 12.85 6.15
N SER A 258 13.31 14.07 5.75
CA SER A 258 13.49 14.58 4.39
C SER A 258 14.78 15.39 4.28
N GLN A 259 15.50 15.19 3.18
CA GLN A 259 16.70 15.93 2.80
C GLN A 259 16.55 16.35 1.34
N SER A 260 16.89 17.60 1.03
CA SER A 260 16.92 18.12 -0.33
C SER A 260 18.23 18.83 -0.62
N PHE A 261 18.66 18.77 -1.87
CA PHE A 261 19.76 19.53 -2.41
C PHE A 261 19.34 20.07 -3.77
N LEU A 262 19.32 21.38 -3.91
CA LEU A 262 19.05 22.08 -5.17
C LEU A 262 20.30 22.87 -5.54
N SER A 263 20.83 22.65 -6.73
CA SER A 263 21.94 23.43 -7.28
C SER A 263 21.55 24.01 -8.63
N TYR A 264 21.94 25.26 -8.86
CA TYR A 264 21.84 25.93 -10.15
C TYR A 264 23.19 26.56 -10.47
N ALA A 265 23.74 26.23 -11.63
CA ALA A 265 25.00 26.75 -12.12
C ALA A 265 24.80 27.38 -13.51
N SER A 266 25.49 28.49 -13.76
CA SER A 266 25.52 29.24 -15.03
C SER A 266 26.89 29.90 -15.18
N ALA A 267 27.14 30.59 -16.29
CA ALA A 267 28.39 31.32 -16.48
C ALA A 267 28.60 32.46 -15.46
N GLU A 268 27.51 33.05 -14.96
CA GLU A 268 27.54 34.21 -14.07
C GLU A 268 27.41 33.85 -12.59
N THR A 269 26.79 32.72 -12.26
CA THR A 269 26.49 32.37 -10.88
C THR A 269 26.39 30.86 -10.65
N GLU A 270 26.77 30.45 -9.44
CA GLU A 270 26.53 29.13 -8.89
C GLU A 270 25.88 29.30 -7.52
N ILE A 271 24.67 28.75 -7.36
CA ILE A 271 23.89 28.81 -6.13
C ILE A 271 23.45 27.41 -5.74
N SER A 272 23.54 27.09 -4.46
CA SER A 272 23.07 25.81 -3.93
C SER A 272 22.29 26.01 -2.63
N PHE A 273 21.28 25.17 -2.45
CA PHE A 273 20.37 25.17 -1.32
C PHE A 273 20.27 23.75 -0.76
N GLU A 274 20.54 23.60 0.52
CA GLU A 274 20.29 22.38 1.26
C GLU A 274 19.08 22.56 2.16
N GLY A 275 18.21 21.56 2.19
CA GLY A 275 17.02 21.54 3.03
C GLY A 275 16.94 20.26 3.85
N GLN A 276 16.43 20.39 5.07
CA GLN A 276 16.09 19.25 5.93
C GLN A 276 14.75 19.50 6.61
N ALA A 277 13.94 18.46 6.72
CA ALA A 277 12.66 18.54 7.40
C ALA A 277 12.30 17.23 8.08
N ASP A 278 11.62 17.35 9.23
CA ASP A 278 11.00 16.23 9.92
C ASP A 278 9.50 16.18 9.57
N ASP A 279 9.19 15.40 8.55
CA ASP A 279 7.87 15.25 7.97
C ASP A 279 7.07 14.11 8.60
N ARG A 280 5.75 14.14 8.37
CA ARG A 280 4.81 13.11 8.84
C ARG A 280 3.75 12.79 7.80
N ALA A 281 3.46 11.50 7.65
CA ALA A 281 2.28 11.03 6.93
C ALA A 281 1.30 10.38 7.91
N SER A 282 0.10 10.93 8.05
CA SER A 282 -0.98 10.31 8.83
C SER A 282 -1.72 9.33 7.95
N GLN A 283 -1.46 8.04 8.16
CA GLN A 283 -2.10 6.96 7.44
C GLN A 283 -3.52 6.73 7.99
N PRO A 284 -4.50 6.47 7.11
CA PRO A 284 -5.89 6.41 7.52
C PRO A 284 -6.19 5.14 8.32
N LEU A 285 -7.35 5.16 8.96
CA LEU A 285 -8.00 3.94 9.42
C LEU A 285 -8.23 3.00 8.22
N VAL A 286 -7.93 1.71 8.41
CA VAL A 286 -8.32 0.66 7.47
C VAL A 286 -9.10 -0.42 8.20
N MET A 287 -10.25 -0.81 7.67
CA MET A 287 -11.06 -1.90 8.21
C MET A 287 -11.48 -2.84 7.10
N GLY A 288 -11.70 -4.10 7.44
CA GLY A 288 -12.18 -5.09 6.50
C GLY A 288 -13.09 -6.09 7.16
N ALA A 289 -14.09 -6.55 6.42
CA ALA A 289 -14.98 -7.60 6.84
C ALA A 289 -15.34 -8.50 5.67
N GLY A 290 -15.61 -9.77 5.94
CA GLY A 290 -15.97 -10.70 4.88
C GLY A 290 -16.64 -11.95 5.37
N LEU A 291 -17.16 -12.69 4.40
CA LEU A 291 -17.73 -14.02 4.59
C LEU A 291 -17.05 -15.02 3.66
N ARG A 292 -16.87 -16.24 4.17
CA ARG A 292 -16.50 -17.41 3.39
C ARG A 292 -17.58 -18.46 3.53
N TYR A 293 -18.10 -18.91 2.39
CA TYR A 293 -19.05 -20.02 2.31
C TYR A 293 -18.43 -21.21 1.56
N ARG A 294 -18.32 -22.35 2.23
CA ARG A 294 -17.84 -23.61 1.65
C ARG A 294 -19.01 -24.33 0.96
N LEU A 295 -19.01 -24.31 -0.37
CA LEU A 295 -19.96 -25.06 -1.20
C LEU A 295 -19.62 -26.56 -1.17
N LYS A 296 -18.33 -26.88 -1.34
CA LYS A 296 -17.74 -28.22 -1.28
C LYS A 296 -16.35 -28.11 -0.64
N ASP A 297 -15.72 -29.23 -0.29
CA ASP A 297 -14.43 -29.22 0.42
C ASP A 297 -13.31 -28.48 -0.32
N ASN A 298 -13.38 -28.43 -1.65
CA ASN A 298 -12.44 -27.75 -2.53
C ASN A 298 -13.02 -26.49 -3.22
N LEU A 299 -14.24 -26.07 -2.87
CA LEU A 299 -14.91 -24.93 -3.48
C LEU A 299 -15.45 -23.98 -2.41
N ASN A 300 -14.84 -22.81 -2.32
CA ASN A 300 -15.24 -21.74 -1.42
C ASN A 300 -15.70 -20.53 -2.24
N LEU A 301 -16.77 -19.89 -1.78
CA LEU A 301 -17.14 -18.54 -2.17
C LEU A 301 -16.66 -17.59 -1.08
N CYS A 302 -15.98 -16.52 -1.47
CA CYS A 302 -15.61 -15.43 -0.59
C CYS A 302 -16.32 -14.17 -1.05
N LEU A 303 -16.72 -13.33 -0.10
CA LEU A 303 -17.16 -11.96 -0.36
C LEU A 303 -16.57 -11.10 0.75
N GLU A 304 -15.75 -10.14 0.36
CA GLU A 304 -14.99 -9.29 1.26
C GLU A 304 -15.18 -7.82 0.91
N SER A 305 -15.28 -6.98 1.94
CA SER A 305 -15.40 -5.54 1.83
C SER A 305 -14.35 -4.87 2.71
N ARG A 306 -13.71 -3.83 2.18
CA ARG A 306 -12.69 -3.05 2.88
C ARG A 306 -13.05 -1.59 2.84
N TYR A 307 -12.74 -0.89 3.91
CA TYR A 307 -12.94 0.55 4.06
C TYR A 307 -11.61 1.21 4.37
N PHE A 308 -11.27 2.25 3.60
CA PHE A 308 -10.08 3.07 3.78
C PHE A 308 -10.51 4.53 4.02
N ALA A 309 -10.20 5.07 5.20
CA ALA A 309 -10.61 6.42 5.61
C ALA A 309 -9.67 7.51 5.05
N TRP A 310 -9.36 7.50 3.75
CA TRP A 310 -8.40 8.43 3.14
C TRP A 310 -8.75 9.91 3.31
N ASN A 311 -10.01 10.24 3.58
CA ASN A 311 -10.43 11.59 3.98
C ASN A 311 -9.79 12.13 5.26
N HIS A 312 -9.06 11.29 6.01
CA HIS A 312 -8.25 11.68 7.16
C HIS A 312 -6.74 11.62 6.89
N TYR A 313 -6.34 11.31 5.66
CA TYR A 313 -4.94 11.30 5.27
C TYR A 313 -4.37 12.71 5.25
N SER A 314 -3.18 12.86 5.81
CA SER A 314 -2.42 14.11 5.75
C SER A 314 -0.94 13.82 5.58
N TYR A 315 -0.26 14.75 4.92
CA TYR A 315 1.15 14.64 4.63
C TYR A 315 1.79 16.01 4.80
N SER A 316 2.80 16.10 5.66
CA SER A 316 3.71 17.24 5.61
C SER A 316 4.85 16.92 4.66
N TYR A 317 5.25 17.89 3.86
CA TYR A 317 6.29 17.76 2.86
C TYR A 317 7.25 18.92 2.97
N PHE A 318 8.50 18.64 3.31
CA PHE A 318 9.52 19.65 3.57
C PHE A 318 9.07 20.76 4.54
N GLY A 319 8.34 20.37 5.60
CA GLY A 319 7.84 21.29 6.63
C GLY A 319 6.51 21.96 6.31
N GLU A 320 5.97 21.79 5.11
CA GLU A 320 4.67 22.33 4.71
C GLU A 320 3.56 21.31 4.90
N ASN A 321 2.48 21.68 5.60
CA ASN A 321 1.31 20.82 5.73
C ASN A 321 0.45 20.90 4.46
N LEU A 322 0.54 19.88 3.62
CA LEU A 322 -0.23 19.84 2.39
C LEU A 322 -1.55 19.09 2.63
N LYS A 323 -2.67 19.81 2.52
CA LYS A 323 -3.99 19.20 2.62
C LYS A 323 -4.24 18.32 1.40
N ARG A 324 -4.73 17.11 1.64
CA ARG A 324 -5.15 16.16 0.61
C ARG A 324 -6.66 16.04 0.64
N ASP A 325 -7.33 16.22 -0.50
CA ASP A 325 -8.79 16.18 -0.60
C ASP A 325 -9.26 14.80 -1.06
N PHE A 326 -8.87 13.77 -0.31
CA PHE A 326 -9.30 12.40 -0.58
C PHE A 326 -10.66 12.12 0.03
N ARG A 327 -11.43 11.26 -0.63
CA ARG A 327 -12.67 10.68 -0.12
C ARG A 327 -12.33 9.33 0.53
N ALA A 328 -13.17 8.88 1.44
CA ALA A 328 -13.07 7.50 1.90
C ALA A 328 -13.39 6.52 0.76
N ILE A 329 -12.78 5.33 0.79
CA ILE A 329 -12.92 4.30 -0.26
C ILE A 329 -13.50 3.04 0.35
N ILE A 330 -14.40 2.40 -0.39
CA ILE A 330 -14.83 1.02 -0.14
C ILE A 330 -14.39 0.17 -1.32
N ASP A 331 -13.68 -0.92 -1.02
CA ASP A 331 -13.25 -1.93 -1.99
C ASP A 331 -14.03 -3.23 -1.74
N LEU A 332 -14.40 -3.94 -2.80
CA LEU A 332 -15.19 -5.17 -2.78
C LEU A 332 -14.46 -6.25 -3.58
N SER A 333 -14.31 -7.44 -2.98
CA SER A 333 -13.60 -8.60 -3.56
C SER A 333 -14.36 -9.90 -3.38
#